data_AF-A0A8B6ECK2-F1
#
_entry.id   AF-A0A8B6ECK2-F1
#
_cell.length_a   1.000
_cell.length_b   1.000
_cell.length_c   1.000
_cell.angle_alpha   90.00
_cell.angle_beta   90.00
_cell.angle_gamma   90.00
#
_symmetry.space_group_name_H-M   'P 1'
#
loop_
_entity.id
_entity.type
_entity.pdbx_description
1 polymer ?
#
loop_
_entity_poly.entity_id
_entity_poly.type
_entity_poly.pdbx_seq_one_letter_code
_entity_poly.pdbx_strand_id
1 'polypeptide(L)' 'MVWWLVERLIGLTKNCIKKVLGRALVTFRVLETIVIEIEAILNDRPLTHVSTDLTDDEPLTPSHLLYGRR' A
#
# COMPACT_ATOMS: atom_id res chain seq x y z
N MET A 1 2.82 -0.21 -17.47
CA MET A 1 1.78 -0.02 -16.43
C MET A 1 2.31 -0.29 -15.03
N VAL A 2 2.95 -1.44 -14.78
CA VAL A 2 3.51 -1.82 -13.47
C VAL A 2 4.60 -0.87 -12.95
N TRP A 3 5.51 -0.40 -13.82
CA TRP A 3 6.58 0.54 -13.42
C TRP A 3 6.06 1.81 -12.74
N TRP A 4 5.08 2.47 -13.35
CA TRP A 4 4.43 3.66 -12.79
C TRP A 4 3.74 3.41 -11.45
N LEU A 5 3.18 2.21 -11.27
CA LEU A 5 2.57 1.80 -10.01
C LEU A 5 3.62 1.68 -8.91
N VAL A 6 4.76 1.07 -9.21
CA VAL A 6 5.90 0.94 -8.29
C VAL A 6 6.41 2.32 -7.87
N GLU A 7 6.62 3.23 -8.82
CA GLU A 7 7.04 4.61 -8.52
C GLU A 7 6.04 5.33 -7.60
N ARG A 8 4.73 5.18 -7.86
CA ARG A 8 3.67 5.76 -7.03
C ARG A 8 3.65 5.15 -5.62
N LEU A 9 3.78 3.83 -5.51
CA LEU A 9 3.80 3.12 -4.22
C LEU A 9 5.00 3.56 -3.37
N ILE A 10 6.19 3.67 -3.97
CA ILE A 10 7.39 4.19 -3.28
C ILE A 10 7.15 5.60 -2.73
N GLY A 11 6.50 6.47 -3.51
CA GLY A 11 6.14 7.81 -3.08
C GLY A 11 5.16 7.82 -1.90
N LEU A 12 4.14 6.95 -1.94
CA LEU A 12 3.16 6.81 -0.86
C LEU A 12 3.81 6.28 0.43
N THR A 13 4.64 5.24 0.33
CA THR A 13 5.37 4.68 1.49
C THR A 13 6.21 5.75 2.17
N LYS A 14 7.02 6.51 1.42
CA LYS A 14 7.85 7.60 1.97
C LYS A 14 7.01 8.67 2.67
N ASN A 15 5.87 9.03 2.08
CA ASN A 15 4.96 10.01 2.68
C ASN A 15 4.31 9.48 3.97
N CYS A 16 3.88 8.22 4.01
CA CYS A 16 3.34 7.60 5.22
C CYS A 16 4.39 7.54 6.33
N ILE A 17 5.60 7.08 6.02
CA ILE A 17 6.73 7.07 6.97
C ILE A 17 6.97 8.48 7.53
N LYS A 18 7.03 9.50 6.67
CA LYS A 18 7.24 10.89 7.09
C LYS A 18 6.11 11.42 7.99
N LYS A 19 4.86 11.03 7.72
CA LYS A 19 3.69 11.42 8.52
C LYS A 19 3.65 10.72 9.88
N VAL A 20 3.97 9.43 9.93
CA VAL A 20 3.95 8.63 11.17
C VAL A 20 5.10 9.01 12.09
N LEU A 21 6.32 9.12 11.54
CA LEU A 21 7.53 9.33 12.34
C LEU A 21 7.84 10.81 12.58
N GLY A 22 7.48 11.71 11.65
CA GLY A 22 7.80 13.12 11.77
C GLY A 22 9.30 13.38 11.97
N ARG A 23 9.69 13.76 13.20
CA ARG A 23 11.09 13.95 13.63
C ARG A 23 11.55 12.96 14.70
N ALA A 24 10.73 11.96 15.02
CA ALA A 24 11.05 10.97 16.03
C ALA A 24 12.18 10.05 15.55
N LEU A 25 13.14 9.79 16.44
CA LEU A 25 14.12 8.71 16.27
C LEU A 25 13.54 7.45 16.89
N VAL A 26 13.36 6.43 16.06
CA VAL A 26 12.85 5.13 16.50
C VAL A 26 13.92 4.06 16.36
N THR A 27 13.76 2.98 17.12
CA THR A 27 14.61 1.80 16.96
C THR A 27 14.27 1.08 15.65
N PHE A 28 15.21 0.28 15.16
CA PHE A 28 15.02 -0.51 13.94
C PHE A 28 13.73 -1.37 13.98
N ARG A 29 13.46 -2.02 15.12
CA ARG A 29 12.26 -2.87 15.29
C ARG A 29 10.94 -2.11 15.18
N VAL A 30 10.92 -0.88 15.69
CA VAL A 30 9.74 -0.01 15.57
C VAL A 30 9.58 0.47 14.13
N LEU A 31 10.68 0.84 13.46
CA LEU A 31 10.66 1.19 12.05
C LEU A 31 10.17 0.03 11.17
N GLU A 32 10.66 -1.18 11.41
CA GLU A 32 10.24 -2.41 10.72
C GLU A 32 8.73 -2.62 10.85
N THR A 33 8.20 -2.52 12.07
CA THR A 33 6.76 -2.67 12.32
C THR A 33 5.95 -1.63 11.53
N ILE A 34 6.37 -0.36 11.57
CA ILE A 34 5.70 0.73 10.84
C ILE A 34 5.71 0.46 9.34
N VAL A 35 6.83 -0.01 8.79
CA VAL A 35 6.94 -0.31 7.35
C VAL A 35 6.02 -1.46 6.95
N ILE A 36 5.93 -2.52 7.77
CA ILE A 36 5.03 -3.67 7.53
C ILE A 36 3.57 -3.21 7.50
N GLU A 37 3.15 -2.38 8.45
CA GLU A 37 1.77 -1.87 8.48
C GLU A 37 1.47 -0.98 7.26
N ILE A 38 2.41 -0.10 6.89
CA ILE A 38 2.27 0.75 5.70
C ILE A 38 2.17 -0.12 4.43
N GLU A 39 3.00 -1.16 4.31
CA GLU A 39 2.96 -2.08 3.19
C GLU A 39 1.60 -2.78 3.09
N ALA A 40 1.09 -3.32 4.20
CA ALA A 40 -0.21 -3.98 4.23
C ALA A 40 -1.34 -3.04 3.77
N ILE A 41 -1.37 -1.81 4.27
CA ILE A 41 -2.37 -0.80 3.90
C ILE A 41 -2.27 -0.42 2.42
N LEU A 42 -1.06 -0.26 1.89
CA LEU A 42 -0.87 0.12 0.49
C LEU A 42 -1.22 -1.03 -0.46
N ASN A 43 -0.90 -2.27 -0.08
CA ASN A 43 -1.18 -3.46 -0.88
C ASN A 43 -2.66 -3.84 -0.91
N ASP A 44 -3.42 -3.48 0.11
CA ASP A 44 -4.87 -3.72 0.20
C ASP A 44 -5.69 -2.59 -0.47
N ARG A 45 -5.10 -1.40 -0.63
CA ARG A 45 -5.81 -0.24 -1.17
C ARG A 45 -6.29 -0.50 -2.61
N PRO A 46 -7.60 -0.35 -2.90
CA PRO A 46 -8.12 -0.53 -4.24
C PRO A 46 -7.61 0.56 -5.21
N LEU A 47 -7.14 0.12 -6.37
CA LEU A 47 -6.73 0.94 -7.51
C LEU A 47 -7.88 1.26 -8.46
N THR A 48 -8.91 0.41 -8.48
CA THR A 48 -10.15 0.60 -9.25
C THR A 48 -11.29 1.03 -8.34
N HIS A 49 -12.38 1.48 -8.97
CA HIS A 49 -13.61 1.82 -8.26
C HIS A 49 -14.09 0.63 -7.42
N VAL A 50 -14.37 0.86 -6.14
CA VAL A 50 -15.02 -0.13 -5.27
C VAL A 50 -16.50 -0.07 -5.60
N SER A 51 -16.99 -1.06 -6.35
CA SER A 51 -18.44 -1.15 -6.57
C SER A 51 -19.16 -1.52 -5.28
N THR A 52 -20.38 -1.02 -5.13
CA THR A 52 -21.26 -1.35 -4.00
C THR A 52 -22.18 -2.52 -4.33
N ASP A 53 -22.19 -2.97 -5.59
CA ASP A 53 -22.95 -4.12 -6.06
C ASP A 53 -22.17 -5.42 -5.84
N LEU A 54 -22.85 -6.41 -5.23
CA LEU A 54 -22.28 -7.74 -4.94
C LEU A 54 -22.00 -8.57 -6.21
N THR A 55 -22.44 -8.10 -7.37
CA THR A 55 -22.23 -8.74 -8.67
C THR A 55 -21.00 -8.23 -9.42
N ASP A 56 -20.41 -7.12 -8.94
CA ASP A 56 -19.23 -6.54 -9.56
C ASP A 56 -17.95 -7.24 -9.12
N ASP A 57 -16.97 -7.18 -10.00
CA ASP A 57 -15.66 -7.82 -9.87
C ASP A 57 -14.84 -7.15 -8.73
N GLU A 58 -14.16 -7.97 -7.91
CA GLU A 58 -13.33 -7.52 -6.77
C GLU A 58 -12.37 -6.41 -7.21
N PRO A 59 -12.31 -5.27 -6.48
CA PRO A 59 -11.50 -4.15 -6.91
C PRO A 59 -10.02 -4.55 -7.02
N LEU A 60 -9.39 -4.12 -8.11
CA LEU A 60 -7.99 -4.42 -8.35
C LEU A 60 -7.15 -3.69 -7.30
N THR A 61 -6.28 -4.42 -6.60
CA THR A 61 -5.37 -3.89 -5.59
C THR A 61 -3.93 -4.08 -6.08
N PRO A 62 -2.94 -3.40 -5.50
CA PRO A 62 -1.54 -3.67 -5.83
C PRO A 62 -1.14 -5.11 -5.52
N SER A 63 -1.70 -5.75 -4.49
CA SER A 63 -1.44 -7.16 -4.19
C SER A 63 -1.90 -8.08 -5.32
N HIS A 64 -3.05 -7.81 -5.96
CA HIS A 64 -3.49 -8.53 -7.14
C HIS A 64 -2.51 -8.45 -8.32
N LEU A 65 -1.80 -7.33 -8.47
CA LEU A 65 -0.79 -7.13 -9.53
C LEU A 65 0.56 -7.76 -9.20
N LEU A 66 0.93 -7.84 -7.91
CA LEU A 66 2.21 -8.39 -7.46
C LEU A 66 2.17 -9.92 -7.31
N TYR A 67 1.05 -10.47 -6.84
CA TYR A 67 0.89 -11.89 -6.51
C TYR A 67 -0.09 -12.64 -7.43
N GLY A 68 -0.79 -11.93 -8.32
CA GLY A 68 -1.87 -12.47 -9.15
C GLY A 68 -3.23 -12.42 -8.47
N ARG A 69 -4.32 -12.51 -9.26
CA ARG A 69 -5.67 -12.78 -8.73
C ARG A 69 -5.72 -14.23 -8.24
N ARG A 70 -6.22 -14.44 -7.02
CA ARG A 70 -6.62 -15.77 -6.55
C ARG A 70 -8.00 -16.12 -7.07
#